data_AF-A0A635M6T8-F1
#
_entry.id   AF-A0A635M6T8-F1
#
_cell.length_a   1.000
_cell.length_b   1.000
_cell.length_c   1.000
_cell.angle_alpha   90.00
_cell.angle_beta   90.00
_cell.angle_gamma   90.00
#
_symmetry.space_group_name_H-M   'P 1'
#
loop_
_entity.id
_entity.type
_entity.pdbx_description
1 polymer ?
#
loop_
_entity_poly.entity_id
_entity_poly.type
_entity_poly.pdbx_seq_one_letter_code
_entity_poly.pdbx_strand_id
1 'polypeptide(L)'
;MNKEDSTRKTSTGMHLCFSPLSKKIVLARMRESKGRLRRVGNDRGRDVTNEAARLVWEVVRAEGGKIWWEEEDGTCLVLKAETIKTDEKENA
;
A
#
# COMPACT_ATOMS: atom_id res chain seq x y z
N MET A 1 -29.82 11.63 33.24
CA MET A 1 -28.70 12.25 32.50
C MET A 1 -27.48 11.38 32.76
N ASN A 2 -27.32 10.31 31.99
CA ASN A 2 -26.30 9.29 32.27
C ASN A 2 -25.06 9.62 31.43
N LYS A 3 -24.03 10.14 32.11
CA LYS A 3 -22.66 10.17 31.62
C LYS A 3 -22.08 8.79 31.90
N GLU A 4 -21.86 7.99 30.87
CA GLU A 4 -20.92 6.87 30.96
C GLU A 4 -20.26 6.68 29.59
N ASP A 5 -19.03 7.19 29.58
CA ASP A 5 -17.88 6.84 28.76
C ASP A 5 -18.09 6.27 27.36
N SER A 6 -17.97 7.19 26.41
CA SER A 6 -17.46 6.94 25.06
C SER A 6 -15.99 6.49 25.12
N THR A 7 -15.69 5.33 25.72
CA THR A 7 -14.47 4.59 25.38
C THR A 7 -14.70 3.93 24.02
N ARG A 8 -14.71 4.76 22.95
CA ARG A 8 -14.46 4.25 21.60
C ARG A 8 -13.08 3.61 21.69
N LYS A 9 -13.02 2.28 21.74
CA LYS A 9 -11.77 1.52 21.58
C LYS A 9 -11.10 2.09 20.35
N THR A 10 -10.04 2.88 20.53
CA THR A 10 -9.25 3.36 19.40
C THR A 10 -8.54 2.14 18.85
N SER A 11 -9.14 1.51 17.83
CA SER A 11 -8.54 0.37 17.17
C SER A 11 -7.20 0.84 16.60
N THR A 12 -6.16 0.14 17.03
CA THR A 12 -4.80 0.40 16.57
C THR A 12 -4.47 -0.75 15.64
N GLY A 13 -4.40 -0.46 14.35
CA GLY A 13 -4.19 -1.44 13.28
C GLY A 13 -2.86 -1.20 12.58
N MET A 14 -2.34 -2.26 11.95
CA MET A 14 -1.21 -2.16 11.03
C MET A 14 -1.75 -1.95 9.61
N HIS A 15 -1.31 -0.89 8.94
CA HIS A 15 -1.76 -0.54 7.60
C HIS A 15 -0.56 -0.42 6.66
N LEU A 16 -0.74 -0.82 5.41
CA LEU A 16 0.20 -0.52 4.34
C LEU A 16 0.19 0.99 4.09
N CYS A 17 1.37 1.61 4.12
CA CYS A 17 1.49 3.02 3.84
C CYS A 17 2.76 3.33 3.05
N PHE A 18 2.64 4.24 2.09
CA PHE A 18 3.77 4.81 1.37
C PHE A 18 4.50 5.85 2.24
N SER A 19 5.83 5.82 2.23
CA SER A 19 6.70 6.81 2.84
C SER A 19 7.27 7.73 1.76
N PRO A 20 6.90 9.03 1.71
CA PRO A 20 7.40 9.94 0.69
C PRO A 20 8.89 10.25 0.83
N LEU A 21 9.46 10.09 2.03
CA LEU A 21 10.88 10.31 2.29
C LEU A 21 11.73 9.13 1.79
N SER A 22 11.41 7.91 2.21
CA SER A 22 12.20 6.72 1.88
C SER A 22 11.76 6.02 0.59
N LYS A 23 10.66 6.48 -0.04
CA LYS A 23 10.05 5.88 -1.24
C LYS A 23 9.73 4.39 -1.10
N LYS A 24 9.39 3.96 0.11
CA LYS A 24 9.09 2.56 0.45
C LYS A 24 7.65 2.40 0.92
N ILE A 25 7.08 1.23 0.69
CA ILE A 25 5.84 0.80 1.34
C ILE A 25 6.24 0.12 2.64
N VAL A 26 5.62 0.54 3.74
CA VAL A 26 5.89 0.02 5.09
C VAL A 26 4.58 -0.31 5.81
N LEU A 27 4.67 -1.19 6.80
CA LEU A 27 3.58 -1.38 7.76
C LEU A 27 3.63 -0.30 8.83
N ALA A 28 2.64 0.58 8.81
CA ALA A 28 2.48 1.67 9.75
C ALA A 28 1.42 1.32 10.79
N ARG A 29 1.72 1.61 12.05
CA ARG A 29 0.72 1.57 13.12
C ARG A 29 -0.15 2.82 13.00
N MET A 30 -1.40 2.62 12.62
CA MET A 30 -2.40 3.68 12.51
C MET A 30 -3.34 3.60 13.71
N ARG A 31 -3.74 4.75 14.23
CA ARG A 31 -4.75 4.89 15.28
C ARG A 31 -5.87 5.75 14.74
N GLU A 32 -7.10 5.27 14.89
CA GLU A 32 -8.26 6.09 14.61
C GLU A 32 -8.46 7.14 15.70
N SER A 33 -8.60 8.40 15.30
CA SER A 33 -8.94 9.51 16.19
C SER A 33 -9.90 10.45 15.49
N LYS A 34 -11.09 10.64 16.07
CA LYS A 34 -12.17 11.49 15.53
C LYS A 34 -12.52 11.18 14.06
N GLY A 35 -12.60 9.91 13.70
CA GLY A 35 -12.93 9.46 12.34
C GLY A 35 -11.80 9.63 11.31
N ARG A 36 -10.59 9.97 11.75
CA ARG A 36 -9.40 10.04 10.88
C ARG A 36 -8.33 9.07 11.36
N LEU A 37 -7.75 8.33 10.43
CA LEU A 37 -6.58 7.48 10.71
C LEU A 37 -5.34 8.38 10.81
N ARG A 38 -4.66 8.32 11.96
CA ARG A 38 -3.38 9.00 12.18
C ARG A 38 -2.28 7.97 12.40
N ARG A 39 -1.14 8.17 11.75
CA ARG A 39 0.07 7.38 12.02
C ARG A 39 0.56 7.68 13.43
N VAL A 40 0.72 6.64 14.25
CA VAL A 40 1.20 6.75 15.65
C VAL A 40 2.50 6.00 15.89
N GLY A 41 3.00 5.29 14.87
CA GLY A 41 4.30 4.63 14.89
C GLY A 41 4.49 3.79 13.63
N ASN A 42 5.70 3.27 13.45
CA ASN A 42 5.96 2.21 12.48
C ASN A 42 6.30 0.94 13.26
N ASP A 43 5.90 -0.21 12.74
CA ASP A 43 6.65 -1.43 13.06
C ASP A 43 8.01 -1.30 12.40
N ARG A 44 9.09 -1.62 13.12
CA ARG A 44 10.51 -1.18 12.98
C ARG A 44 11.07 -0.97 11.55
N GLY A 45 10.44 -0.15 10.72
CA GLY A 45 10.82 0.06 9.33
C GLY A 45 10.80 -1.22 8.47
N ARG A 46 9.91 -2.20 8.69
CA ARG A 46 9.81 -3.33 7.77
C ARG A 46 9.37 -2.82 6.40
N ASP A 47 10.34 -2.79 5.49
CA ASP A 47 10.11 -2.58 4.07
C ASP A 47 9.33 -3.78 3.53
N VAL A 48 8.17 -3.52 2.95
CA VAL A 48 7.31 -4.52 2.31
C VAL A 48 7.05 -4.17 0.85
N THR A 49 7.93 -3.34 0.25
CA THR A 49 7.76 -2.83 -1.11
C THR A 49 7.70 -3.96 -2.13
N ASN A 50 8.56 -4.97 -1.99
CA ASN A 50 8.60 -6.09 -2.93
C ASN A 50 7.38 -7.01 -2.79
N GLU A 51 6.94 -7.29 -1.57
CA GLU A 51 5.73 -8.08 -1.31
C GLU A 51 4.49 -7.37 -1.83
N ALA A 52 4.36 -6.06 -1.57
CA ALA A 52 3.27 -5.26 -2.11
C ALA A 52 3.29 -5.22 -3.64
N ALA A 53 4.47 -5.04 -4.26
CA ALA A 53 4.61 -5.06 -5.71
C ALA A 53 4.21 -6.43 -6.31
N ARG A 54 4.58 -7.54 -5.65
CA ARG A 54 4.21 -8.89 -6.08
C ARG A 54 2.69 -9.12 -6.02
N LEU A 55 2.03 -8.65 -4.95
CA LEU A 55 0.57 -8.73 -4.84
C LEU A 55 -0.13 -7.90 -5.93
N VAL A 56 0.35 -6.67 -6.17
CA VAL A 56 -0.18 -5.82 -7.25
C VAL A 56 0.02 -6.51 -8.60
N TRP A 57 1.18 -7.11 -8.84
CA TRP A 57 1.46 -7.87 -10.06
C TRP A 57 0.47 -9.03 -10.27
N GLU A 58 0.19 -9.81 -9.21
CA GLU A 58 -0.78 -10.90 -9.26
C GLU A 58 -2.20 -10.40 -9.60
N VAL A 59 -2.62 -9.27 -9.01
CA VAL A 59 -3.91 -8.63 -9.33
C VAL A 59 -3.96 -8.19 -10.78
N VAL A 60 -2.93 -7.49 -11.27
CA VAL A 60 -2.88 -7.01 -12.67
C VAL A 60 -2.95 -8.18 -13.65
N ARG A 61 -2.28 -9.30 -13.34
CA ARG A 61 -2.35 -10.53 -14.13
C ARG A 61 -3.74 -11.16 -14.12
N ALA A 62 -4.41 -11.18 -12.98
CA ALA A 62 -5.77 -11.70 -12.85
C ALA A 62 -6.79 -10.88 -13.65
N GLU A 63 -6.61 -9.55 -13.71
CA GLU A 63 -7.45 -8.61 -14.48
C GLU A 63 -7.11 -8.56 -15.99
N GLY A 64 -6.40 -9.56 -16.52
CA GLY A 64 -6.08 -9.65 -17.95
C GLY A 64 -4.82 -8.88 -18.37
N GLY A 65 -3.94 -8.55 -17.44
CA GLY A 65 -2.61 -7.97 -17.70
C GLY A 65 -2.55 -6.44 -17.65
N LYS A 66 -3.66 -5.75 -17.42
CA LYS A 66 -3.72 -4.30 -17.24
C LYS A 66 -4.86 -3.89 -16.33
N ILE A 67 -4.58 -2.97 -15.41
CA ILE A 67 -5.62 -2.23 -14.66
C ILE A 67 -5.42 -0.74 -14.91
N TRP A 68 -6.51 0.02 -14.86
CA TRP A 68 -6.48 1.47 -15.05
C TRP A 68 -7.57 2.12 -14.21
N TRP A 69 -7.34 3.38 -13.84
CA TRP A 69 -8.31 4.22 -13.15
C TRP A 69 -8.10 5.68 -13.54
N GLU A 70 -9.12 6.49 -13.31
CA GLU A 70 -9.14 7.92 -13.65
C GLU A 70 -9.08 8.74 -12.36
N GLU A 71 -8.22 9.76 -12.36
CA GLU A 71 -8.11 10.75 -11.29
C GLU A 71 -9.12 11.89 -11.52
N GLU A 72 -9.42 12.67 -10.47
CA GLU A 72 -10.41 13.77 -10.54
C GLU A 72 -10.06 14.86 -11.57
N ASP A 73 -8.79 14.95 -11.98
CA ASP A 73 -8.30 15.90 -12.99
C ASP A 73 -8.38 15.36 -14.44
N GLY A 74 -8.96 14.18 -14.64
CA GLY A 74 -9.06 13.50 -15.94
C GLY A 74 -7.80 12.74 -16.34
N THR A 75 -6.78 12.66 -15.48
CA THR A 75 -5.58 11.85 -15.73
C THR A 75 -5.91 10.37 -15.58
N CYS A 76 -5.51 9.56 -16.56
CA CYS A 76 -5.63 8.11 -16.49
C CYS A 76 -4.32 7.48 -15.99
N LEU A 77 -4.38 6.78 -14.86
CA LEU A 77 -3.29 5.96 -14.36
C LEU A 77 -3.46 4.52 -14.83
N VAL A 78 -2.36 3.92 -15.26
CA VAL A 78 -2.34 2.58 -15.86
C VAL A 78 -1.22 1.76 -15.25
N LEU A 79 -1.54 0.54 -14.81
CA LEU A 79 -0.57 -0.48 -14.44
C LEU A 79 -0.68 -1.66 -15.42
N LYS A 80 0.46 -2.10 -15.95
CA LYS A 80 0.58 -3.24 -16.88
C LYS A 80 1.53 -4.28 -16.31
N ALA A 81 1.21 -5.55 -16.51
CA ALA A 81 2.07 -6.66 -16.15
C ALA A 81 2.92 -7.08 -17.36
N GLU A 82 4.17 -6.61 -17.42
CA GLU A 82 5.14 -6.96 -18.48
C GLU A 82 6.28 -7.82 -17.93
N THR A 83 6.47 -9.02 -18.48
CA THR A 83 7.58 -9.90 -18.11
C THR A 83 8.72 -9.74 -19.10
N ILE A 84 9.88 -9.32 -18.63
CA ILE A 84 11.09 -9.27 -19.43
C ILE A 84 11.85 -10.56 -19.18
N LYS A 85 12.16 -11.31 -20.23
CA LYS A 85 13.12 -12.42 -20.12
C LYS A 85 14.50 -11.80 -20.10
N THR A 86 15.22 -11.98 -18.99
CA THR A 86 16.65 -11.64 -18.96
C THR A 86 17.35 -12.75 -19.75
N ASP A 87 17.61 -12.51 -21.03
CA ASP A 87 18.51 -13.39 -21.78
C ASP A 87 19.89 -13.22 -21.17
N GLU A 88 20.34 -14.24 -20.43
CA GLU A 88 21.73 -14.37 -20.01
C GLU A 88 22.58 -14.44 -21.28
N LYS A 89 23.12 -13.29 -21.70
CA LYS A 89 24.30 -13.28 -22.56
C LYS A 89 25.49 -13.74 -21.73
N GLU A 90 25.59 -15.04 -21.53
CA GLU A 90 26.86 -15.65 -21.17
C GLU A 90 27.67 -15.72 -22.45
N ASN A 91 28.66 -14.82 -22.56
CA ASN A 91 29.68 -14.89 -23.59
C ASN A 91 30.42 -16.23 -23.45
N ALA A 92 30.32 -17.09 -24.46
CA ALA A 92 31.21 -18.23 -24.69
C ALA A 92 31.71 -18.18 -26.14
#